data_AF-A0A8H5ZRC5-F1
#
_entry.id   AF-A0A8H5ZRC5-F1
#
_cell.length_a   1.000
_cell.length_b   1.000
_cell.length_c   1.000
_cell.angle_alpha   90.00
_cell.angle_beta   90.00
_cell.angle_gamma   90.00
#
_symmetry.space_group_name_H-M   'P 1'
#
loop_
_entity.id
_entity.type
_entity.pdbx_description
1 polymer ?
#
loop_
_entity_poly.entity_id
_entity_poly.type
_entity_poly.pdbx_seq_one_letter_code
_entity_poly.pdbx_strand_id
1 'polypeptide(L)'
;MKVSVLCIATLFSLPTFAFPASMLKGDISKTTLAEFTALTERISRDLESKRSGAHVKRAFNAEAQRISTSGDHKYIAPGPNDLRGPCPGINVMANHGYLPRNGISTITQMTTAANEGLHAFALFSTEC
;
A
#
# COMPACT_ATOMS: atom_id res chain seq x y z
N MET A 1 10.57 -43.53 -19.25
CA MET A 1 9.77 -43.52 -18.01
C MET A 1 10.43 -42.54 -17.04
N LYS A 2 10.04 -41.27 -17.12
CA LYS A 2 10.70 -40.15 -16.44
C LYS A 2 9.76 -39.56 -15.40
N VAL A 3 10.17 -39.77 -14.15
CA VAL A 3 9.85 -39.04 -12.92
C VAL A 3 9.45 -37.58 -13.21
N SER A 4 8.16 -37.21 -13.14
CA SER A 4 7.75 -35.79 -13.08
C SER A 4 6.25 -35.55 -12.85
N VAL A 5 5.59 -36.23 -11.90
CA VAL A 5 4.18 -35.88 -11.56
C VAL A 5 3.93 -35.80 -10.05
N LEU A 6 4.77 -36.43 -9.21
CA LEU A 6 4.51 -36.47 -7.76
C LEU A 6 4.90 -35.20 -6.97
N CYS A 7 5.51 -34.19 -7.60
CA CYS A 7 6.06 -33.03 -6.88
C CYS A 7 5.12 -31.81 -6.82
N ILE A 8 3.96 -31.85 -7.48
CA ILE A 8 3.04 -30.69 -7.54
C ILE A 8 1.95 -30.76 -6.45
N ALA A 9 1.68 -31.94 -5.88
CA ALA A 9 0.59 -32.12 -4.92
C ALA A 9 0.94 -31.75 -3.46
N THR A 10 2.21 -31.49 -3.13
CA THR A 10 2.63 -31.20 -1.74
C THR A 10 2.75 -29.72 -1.40
N LEU A 11 2.59 -28.82 -2.37
CA LEU A 11 2.69 -27.36 -2.13
C LEU A 11 1.35 -26.66 -1.89
N PHE A 12 0.23 -27.40 -1.86
CA PHE A 12 -1.14 -26.86 -1.73
C PHE A 12 -1.83 -27.23 -0.41
N SER A 13 -1.10 -27.36 0.71
CA SER A 13 -1.72 -27.68 2.01
C SER A 13 -1.11 -26.96 3.20
N LEU A 14 -0.73 -25.69 3.03
CA LEU A 14 -0.70 -24.76 4.15
C LEU A 14 -1.96 -23.90 4.06
N PRO A 15 -3.05 -24.24 4.77
CA PRO A 15 -4.12 -23.28 4.93
C PRO A 15 -3.58 -22.13 5.77
N THR A 16 -3.30 -21.00 5.13
CA THR A 16 -3.13 -19.72 5.79
C THR A 16 -4.49 -19.29 6.35
N PHE A 17 -4.85 -19.83 7.51
CA PHE A 17 -5.95 -19.29 8.29
C PHE A 17 -5.46 -18.00 8.94
N ALA A 18 -5.81 -16.85 8.36
CA ALA A 18 -5.58 -15.54 8.93
C ALA A 18 -6.24 -15.37 10.31
N PHE A 19 -7.20 -16.23 10.65
CA PHE A 19 -7.88 -16.27 11.94
C PHE A 19 -8.04 -17.71 12.41
N PRO A 20 -7.36 -18.16 13.48
CA PRO A 20 -7.54 -19.50 14.01
C PRO A 20 -8.96 -19.66 14.57
N ALA A 21 -9.74 -20.59 14.02
CA ALA A 21 -11.10 -20.92 14.47
C ALA A 21 -11.17 -21.37 15.94
N SER A 22 -10.04 -21.67 16.57
CA SER A 22 -9.92 -21.97 18.00
C SER A 22 -10.34 -20.81 18.92
N MET A 23 -10.36 -19.57 18.41
CA MET A 23 -10.91 -18.41 19.14
C MET A 23 -12.44 -18.46 19.29
N LEU A 24 -13.16 -19.18 18.41
CA LEU A 24 -14.63 -19.24 18.44
C LEU A 24 -15.18 -20.31 19.40
N LYS A 25 -14.34 -21.25 19.86
CA LYS A 25 -14.81 -22.45 20.56
C LYS A 25 -14.75 -22.37 22.08
N GLY A 26 -14.13 -21.32 22.65
CA GLY A 26 -14.10 -21.10 24.11
C GLY A 26 -13.24 -22.08 24.92
N ASP A 27 -12.71 -23.14 24.29
CA ASP A 27 -11.99 -24.25 24.94
C ASP A 27 -10.49 -23.97 25.15
N ILE A 28 -10.12 -22.78 25.67
CA ILE A 28 -8.71 -22.43 25.87
C ILE A 28 -8.29 -22.82 27.30
N SER A 29 -7.28 -23.69 27.41
CA SER A 29 -6.65 -24.01 28.70
C SER A 29 -6.17 -22.73 29.39
N LYS A 30 -6.35 -22.64 30.71
CA LYS A 30 -5.91 -21.48 31.53
C LYS A 30 -4.43 -21.16 31.33
N THR A 31 -3.61 -22.17 31.04
CA THR A 31 -2.18 -22.02 30.77
C THR A 31 -1.94 -21.29 29.44
N THR A 32 -2.63 -21.69 28.38
CA THR A 32 -2.57 -21.07 27.06
C THR A 32 -3.13 -19.65 27.08
N LEU A 33 -4.19 -19.40 27.86
CA LEU A 33 -4.71 -18.05 28.07
C LEU A 33 -3.68 -17.14 28.75
N ALA A 34 -2.95 -17.65 29.73
CA ALA A 34 -1.89 -16.90 30.42
C ALA A 34 -0.71 -16.57 29.48
N GLU A 35 -0.34 -17.50 28.61
CA GLU A 35 0.69 -17.27 27.58
C GLU A 35 0.25 -16.24 26.55
N PHE A 36 -0.99 -16.33 26.04
CA PHE A 36 -1.53 -15.33 25.13
C PHE A 36 -1.63 -13.95 25.78
N THR A 37 -2.03 -13.88 27.05
CA THR A 37 -2.11 -12.62 27.80
C THR A 37 -0.72 -11.99 27.96
N ALA A 38 0.29 -12.80 28.33
CA ALA A 38 1.66 -12.34 28.46
C ALA A 38 2.26 -11.87 27.11
N LEU A 39 1.92 -12.54 26.01
CA LEU A 39 2.33 -12.13 24.67
C LEU A 39 1.63 -10.84 24.24
N THR A 40 0.33 -10.72 24.51
CA THR A 40 -0.47 -9.53 24.17
C THR A 40 0.06 -8.32 24.91
N GLU A 41 0.41 -8.45 26.19
CA GLU A 41 1.00 -7.37 26.98
C GLU A 41 2.35 -6.91 26.42
N ARG A 42 3.18 -7.85 25.94
CA ARG A 42 4.44 -7.51 25.27
C ARG A 42 4.20 -6.80 23.95
N ILE A 43 3.25 -7.27 23.14
CA ILE A 43 2.87 -6.63 21.88
C ILE A 43 2.34 -5.23 22.15
N SER A 44 1.49 -5.03 23.17
CA SER A 44 0.97 -3.71 23.55
C SER A 44 2.09 -2.75 23.94
N ARG A 45 3.05 -3.17 24.77
CA ARG A 45 4.23 -2.35 25.11
C ARG A 45 5.14 -2.06 23.93
N ASP A 46 5.34 -3.03 23.05
CA ASP A 46 6.11 -2.85 21.81
C ASP A 46 5.39 -1.90 20.84
N LEU A 47 4.06 -1.95 20.79
CA LEU A 47 3.27 -1.02 20.00
C LEU A 47 3.26 0.37 20.62
N GLU A 48 3.26 0.52 21.94
CA GLU A 48 3.42 1.82 22.60
C GLU A 48 4.82 2.41 22.37
N SER A 49 5.87 1.58 22.47
CA SER A 49 7.25 1.98 22.16
C SER A 49 7.47 2.28 20.66
N LYS A 50 6.80 1.56 19.76
CA LYS A 50 6.83 1.84 18.31
C LYS A 50 5.91 2.98 17.89
N ARG A 51 4.79 3.23 18.59
CA ARG A 51 3.95 4.43 18.37
C ARG A 51 4.66 5.69 18.83
N SER A 52 5.53 5.59 19.84
CA SER A 52 6.49 6.63 20.21
C SER A 52 7.71 6.68 19.28
N GLY A 53 7.96 5.62 18.51
CA GLY A 53 8.63 5.66 17.20
C GLY A 53 7.78 6.39 16.16
N ALA A 54 7.47 7.65 16.48
CA ALA A 54 6.85 8.69 15.68
C ALA A 54 6.07 8.17 14.46
N HIS A 55 4.76 8.12 14.58
CA HIS A 55 3.96 8.73 13.53
C HIS A 55 4.46 10.19 13.48
N VAL A 56 5.53 10.43 12.70
CA VAL A 56 6.03 11.77 12.46
C VAL A 56 4.85 12.43 11.81
N LYS A 57 4.07 13.19 12.60
CA LYS A 57 3.19 14.20 12.06
C LYS A 57 4.17 15.15 11.40
N ARG A 58 4.49 14.88 10.13
CA ARG A 58 5.26 15.79 9.31
C ARG A 58 4.41 17.05 9.34
N ALA A 59 4.88 18.05 10.08
CA ALA A 59 4.21 19.33 10.11
C ALA A 59 4.08 19.80 8.67
N PHE A 60 2.92 20.36 8.32
CA PHE A 60 2.74 20.92 7.00
C PHE A 60 3.81 21.98 6.77
N ASN A 61 4.60 21.80 5.71
CA ASN A 61 5.61 22.75 5.28
C ASN A 61 5.28 23.10 3.84
N ALA A 62 4.75 24.30 3.64
CA ALA A 62 4.27 24.77 2.36
C ALA A 62 5.34 24.75 1.27
N GLU A 63 6.59 25.05 1.62
CA GLU A 63 7.70 25.09 0.67
C GLU A 63 8.17 23.67 0.30
N ALA A 64 8.39 22.82 1.31
CA ALA A 64 8.85 21.45 1.09
C ALA A 64 7.79 20.54 0.43
N GLN A 65 6.51 20.92 0.50
CA GLN A 65 5.39 20.19 -0.09
C GLN A 65 4.81 20.92 -1.31
N ARG A 66 5.52 21.93 -1.84
CA ARG A 66 5.10 22.65 -3.03
C ARG A 66 5.35 21.80 -4.27
N ILE A 67 4.29 21.59 -5.05
CA ILE A 67 4.34 20.91 -6.35
C ILE A 67 4.25 21.96 -7.46
N SER A 68 5.03 21.79 -8.53
CA SER A 68 4.99 22.72 -9.67
C SER A 68 3.75 22.46 -10.53
N THR A 69 3.03 23.53 -10.89
CA THR A 69 1.86 23.48 -11.77
C THR A 69 2.04 24.38 -13.00
N SER A 70 3.29 24.72 -13.32
CA SER A 70 3.67 25.66 -14.38
C SER A 70 4.76 25.07 -15.27
N GLY A 71 5.07 25.73 -16.40
CA GLY A 71 6.07 25.24 -17.36
C GLY A 71 5.66 23.88 -17.94
N ASP A 72 6.53 22.89 -17.82
CA ASP A 72 6.28 21.51 -18.26
C ASP A 72 5.10 20.86 -17.51
N HIS A 73 4.89 21.30 -16.26
CA HIS A 73 3.79 20.86 -15.40
C HIS A 73 2.55 21.76 -15.46
N LYS A 74 2.43 22.62 -16.48
CA LYS A 74 1.19 23.35 -16.69
C LYS A 74 0.03 22.39 -16.95
N TYR A 75 -1.14 22.78 -16.47
CA TYR A 75 -2.37 22.06 -16.76
C TYR A 75 -2.65 22.10 -18.26
N ILE A 76 -2.99 20.93 -18.82
CA ILE A 76 -3.55 20.78 -20.17
C ILE A 76 -4.73 19.82 -20.04
N ALA A 77 -5.89 20.24 -20.55
CA ALA A 77 -7.07 19.40 -20.59
C ALA A 77 -6.81 18.16 -21.47
N PRO A 78 -7.33 16.97 -21.09
CA PRO A 78 -7.15 15.77 -21.90
C PRO A 78 -7.80 15.95 -23.27
N GLY A 79 -7.07 15.54 -24.31
CA GLY A 79 -7.59 15.46 -25.67
C GLY A 79 -8.54 14.27 -25.85
N PRO A 80 -9.17 14.13 -27.03
CA PRO A 80 -10.13 13.05 -27.31
C PRO A 80 -9.53 11.65 -27.22
N ASN A 81 -8.21 11.53 -27.42
CA ASN A 81 -7.47 10.28 -27.43
C ASN A 81 -6.67 10.05 -26.13
N ASP A 82 -6.76 10.96 -25.15
CA ASP A 82 -6.05 10.83 -23.89
C ASP A 82 -6.89 10.01 -22.91
N LEU A 83 -6.31 8.92 -22.39
CA LEU A 83 -7.01 8.01 -21.49
C LEU A 83 -7.05 8.56 -20.06
N ARG A 84 -8.22 8.50 -19.44
CA ARG A 84 -8.41 8.84 -18.03
C ARG A 84 -9.21 7.74 -17.36
N GLY A 85 -8.75 7.32 -16.19
CA GLY A 85 -9.37 6.26 -15.40
C GLY A 85 -10.30 6.82 -14.32
N PRO A 86 -10.84 5.96 -13.45
CA PRO A 86 -11.64 6.41 -12.30
C PRO A 86 -10.81 7.15 -11.25
N CYS A 87 -9.49 6.96 -11.23
CA CYS A 87 -8.64 7.47 -10.15
C CYS A 87 -8.26 8.95 -10.37
N PRO A 88 -8.74 9.88 -9.53
CA PRO A 88 -8.63 11.31 -9.79
C PRO A 88 -7.18 11.82 -9.73
N GLY A 89 -6.35 11.34 -8.80
CA GLY A 89 -4.97 11.83 -8.70
C GLY A 89 -4.08 11.43 -9.89
N ILE A 90 -4.29 10.26 -10.50
CA ILE A 90 -3.55 9.84 -11.71
C ILE A 90 -3.96 10.70 -12.90
N ASN A 91 -5.23 11.06 -12.98
CA ASN A 91 -5.76 11.93 -14.01
C ASN A 91 -5.15 13.33 -13.91
N VAL A 92 -5.02 13.87 -12.68
CA VAL A 92 -4.36 15.15 -12.42
C VAL A 92 -2.88 15.09 -12.81
N MET A 93 -2.15 14.04 -12.43
CA MET A 93 -0.74 13.88 -12.81
C MET A 93 -0.53 13.84 -14.33
N ALA A 94 -1.40 13.14 -15.07
CA ALA A 94 -1.36 13.15 -16.54
C ALA A 94 -1.71 14.53 -17.12
N ASN A 95 -2.69 15.24 -16.56
CA ASN A 95 -3.04 16.61 -16.98
C ASN A 95 -1.95 17.65 -16.64
N HIS A 96 -1.07 17.35 -15.68
CA HIS A 96 0.09 18.17 -15.31
C HIS A 96 1.42 17.57 -15.82
N GLY A 97 1.41 16.60 -16.73
CA GLY A 97 2.64 16.10 -17.36
C GLY A 97 3.63 15.40 -16.44
N TYR A 98 3.25 15.08 -15.19
CA TYR A 98 4.01 14.16 -14.33
C TYR A 98 3.95 12.72 -14.87
N LEU A 99 2.85 12.40 -15.55
CA LEU A 99 2.69 11.20 -16.36
C LEU A 99 2.57 11.57 -17.84
N PRO A 100 2.83 10.62 -18.75
CA PRO A 100 2.49 10.78 -20.15
C PRO A 100 1.04 11.26 -20.32
N ARG A 101 0.85 12.37 -21.04
CA ARG A 101 -0.46 13.05 -21.12
C ARG A 101 -1.54 12.20 -21.80
N ASN A 102 -1.13 11.24 -22.62
CA ASN A 102 -1.99 10.22 -23.23
C ASN A 102 -2.60 9.22 -22.23
N GLY A 103 -2.15 9.21 -20.98
CA GLY A 103 -2.68 8.32 -19.93
C GLY A 103 -2.11 6.90 -19.96
N ILE A 104 -1.03 6.63 -20.70
CA ILE A 104 -0.37 5.32 -20.76
C ILE A 104 1.03 5.44 -20.16
N SER A 105 1.27 4.75 -19.05
CA SER A 105 2.48 4.87 -18.25
C SER A 105 3.02 3.50 -17.83
N THR A 106 4.34 3.39 -17.67
CA THR A 106 4.97 2.25 -17.01
C THR A 106 4.81 2.34 -15.49
N ILE A 107 5.04 1.22 -14.78
CA ILE A 107 5.06 1.20 -13.32
C ILE A 107 6.11 2.18 -12.77
N THR A 108 7.29 2.23 -13.37
CA THR A 108 8.37 3.11 -12.93
C THR A 108 8.00 4.59 -13.07
N GLN A 109 7.38 4.98 -14.19
CA GLN A 109 6.85 6.33 -14.38
C GLN A 109 5.78 6.67 -13.34
N MET A 110 4.89 5.73 -13.00
CA MET A 110 3.89 5.94 -11.95
C MET A 110 4.53 6.11 -10.57
N THR A 111 5.56 5.33 -10.22
CA THR A 111 6.27 5.49 -8.95
C THR A 111 7.00 6.83 -8.86
N THR A 112 7.69 7.23 -9.93
CA THR A 112 8.37 8.54 -9.99
C THR A 112 7.36 9.68 -9.88
N ALA A 113 6.30 9.66 -10.69
CA ALA A 113 5.26 10.68 -10.67
C ALA A 113 4.56 10.79 -9.32
N ALA A 114 4.29 9.66 -8.64
CA ALA A 114 3.68 9.70 -7.32
C ALA A 114 4.59 10.32 -6.25
N ASN A 115 5.92 10.17 -6.39
CA ASN A 115 6.88 10.78 -5.48
C ASN A 115 7.05 12.29 -5.74
N GLU A 116 7.00 12.72 -7.00
CA GLU A 116 7.24 14.11 -7.40
C GLU A 116 5.98 14.98 -7.45
N GLY A 117 4.85 14.40 -7.84
CA GLY A 117 3.60 15.09 -8.12
C GLY A 117 2.58 15.01 -6.99
N LEU A 118 2.61 13.97 -6.16
CA LEU A 118 1.65 13.75 -5.07
C LEU A 118 2.30 13.45 -3.71
N HIS A 119 3.60 13.17 -3.69
CA HIS A 119 4.36 12.74 -2.49
C HIS A 119 3.68 11.56 -1.75
N ALA A 120 2.99 10.68 -2.50
CA ALA A 120 2.11 9.65 -1.95
C ALA A 120 2.00 8.42 -2.88
N PHE A 121 3.06 7.62 -2.97
CA PHE A 121 3.01 6.37 -3.74
C PHE A 121 2.18 5.26 -3.06
N ALA A 122 2.21 5.18 -1.73
CA ALA A 122 1.55 4.08 -1.00
C ALA A 122 0.02 4.22 -0.89
N LEU A 123 -0.53 5.44 -0.94
CA LEU A 123 -1.98 5.67 -0.88
C LEU A 123 -2.67 5.38 -2.23
N PHE A 124 -1.92 5.41 -3.33
CA PHE A 124 -2.47 5.29 -4.67
C PHE A 124 -2.92 3.88 -5.04
N SER A 125 -2.36 2.84 -4.42
CA SER A 125 -2.72 1.43 -4.71
C SER A 125 -3.91 0.90 -3.91
N THR A 126 -4.40 1.63 -2.90
CA THR A 126 -5.51 1.15 -2.05
C THR A 126 -6.82 1.88 -2.30
N GLU A 127 -6.80 2.98 -3.06
CA GLU A 127 -7.97 3.83 -3.32
C GLU A 127 -8.20 4.11 -4.82
N CYS A 128 -7.42 3.46 -5.68
CA CYS A 128 -7.89 3.00 -6.98
C CYS A 128 -8.00 1.45 -6.92
#